data_AF-A0A1V5XA95-F1
#
_entry.id   AF-A0A1V5XA95-F1
#
_cell.length_a   1.000
_cell.length_b   1.000
_cell.length_c   1.000
_cell.angle_alpha   90.00
_cell.angle_beta   90.00
_cell.angle_gamma   90.00
#
_symmetry.space_group_name_H-M   'P 1'
#
loop_
_entity.id
_entity.type
_entity.pdbx_description
1 polymer ?
#
loop_
_entity_poly.entity_id
_entity_poly.type
_entity_poly.pdbx_seq_one_letter_code
_entity_poly.pdbx_strand_id
1 'polypeptide(L)'
;MNKFVYLEDVAEEMQMTNDESSIYYNTETGEFVYYSEYYSDDDIDPVEFEEDKYISLPSQHDIGEYDMMEHFADNVRDNRKRELLLVALEGKGAFRRFKDTLDRVDLREEWYHHRDKAYIEVAREWCVKNEISYKMKKESECRTGITADAQRKQTAVHESGNCMLSKAIEIASKAHAGQVDKGGSPYILHPIRVMMNCESESAKICAILHDVIEDTNITFDDLRKDGFTDEIITALECLTKLDSEHYDDFISRVITNEIACLVKLADLADNMDLTRIQNPSAKDEGRIKKYGQAADRISKALPYADEIPDCRLTEISGVVETYSNISSDQFCDMFIRFIESHGWFFGGGFKDITDEN
;
A
#
# COMPACT_ATOMS: atom_id res chain seq x y z
N MET A 1 -41.43 -20.22 13.75
CA MET A 1 -41.23 -18.77 13.91
C MET A 1 -40.84 -18.24 12.55
N ASN A 2 -41.51 -17.20 12.01
CA ASN A 2 -40.98 -16.52 10.83
C ASN A 2 -39.66 -15.88 11.23
N LYS A 3 -38.55 -16.53 10.88
CA LYS A 3 -37.22 -15.96 11.02
C LYS A 3 -37.10 -14.85 10.00
N PHE A 4 -36.67 -13.69 10.45
CA PHE A 4 -36.38 -12.56 9.60
C PHE A 4 -34.97 -12.10 9.88
N VAL A 5 -34.30 -11.57 8.86
CA VAL A 5 -32.98 -10.95 8.96
C VAL A 5 -33.10 -9.43 8.98
N TYR A 6 -32.13 -8.74 9.56
CA TYR A 6 -32.01 -7.29 9.33
C TYR A 6 -31.16 -7.06 8.08
N LEU A 7 -31.62 -6.16 7.21
CA LEU A 7 -30.88 -5.83 5.99
C LEU A 7 -29.49 -5.27 6.30
N GLU A 8 -29.37 -4.55 7.41
CA GLU A 8 -28.09 -4.03 7.90
C GLU A 8 -27.12 -5.15 8.28
N ASP A 9 -27.60 -6.23 8.93
CA ASP A 9 -26.74 -7.37 9.29
C ASP A 9 -26.27 -8.09 8.02
N VAL A 10 -27.19 -8.35 7.08
CA VAL A 10 -26.85 -8.97 5.79
C VAL A 10 -25.83 -8.12 5.02
N ALA A 11 -26.04 -6.79 4.98
CA ALA A 11 -25.15 -5.85 4.31
C ALA A 11 -23.76 -5.78 4.96
N GLU A 12 -23.68 -5.88 6.29
CA GLU A 12 -22.40 -5.95 7.02
C GLU A 12 -21.64 -7.23 6.67
N GLU A 13 -22.31 -8.39 6.64
CA GLU A 13 -21.68 -9.65 6.23
C GLU A 13 -21.20 -9.61 4.77
N MET A 14 -22.00 -9.05 3.85
CA MET A 14 -21.59 -8.88 2.44
C MET A 14 -20.29 -8.06 2.30
N GLN A 15 -20.09 -7.03 3.13
CA GLN A 15 -18.86 -6.22 3.11
C GLN A 15 -17.62 -6.98 3.60
N MET A 16 -17.79 -8.10 4.31
CA MET A 16 -16.69 -8.94 4.80
C MET A 16 -16.28 -10.01 3.79
N THR A 17 -17.08 -10.26 2.75
CA THR A 17 -16.73 -11.21 1.69
C THR A 17 -15.49 -10.75 0.93
N ASN A 18 -14.64 -11.70 0.52
CA ASN A 18 -13.48 -11.46 -0.34
C ASN A 18 -13.26 -12.62 -1.30
N ASP A 19 -12.31 -12.46 -2.24
CA ASP A 19 -12.02 -13.48 -3.26
C ASP A 19 -11.58 -14.85 -2.66
N GLU A 20 -11.21 -14.88 -1.38
CA GLU A 20 -10.70 -16.05 -0.66
C GLU A 20 -11.70 -16.63 0.36
N SER A 21 -12.90 -16.03 0.47
CA SER A 21 -13.88 -16.42 1.47
C SER A 21 -15.32 -16.19 1.04
N SER A 22 -16.14 -17.19 1.33
CA SER A 22 -17.57 -17.18 1.06
C SER A 22 -18.35 -17.20 2.36
N ILE A 23 -19.45 -16.46 2.42
CA ILE A 23 -20.35 -16.43 3.57
C ILE A 23 -21.67 -17.06 3.15
N TYR A 24 -22.21 -17.93 4.00
CA TYR A 24 -23.45 -18.64 3.78
C TYR A 24 -24.45 -18.33 4.88
N TYR A 25 -25.71 -18.10 4.53
CA TYR A 25 -26.81 -17.99 5.47
C TYR A 25 -27.47 -19.35 5.68
N ASN A 26 -27.46 -19.84 6.92
CA ASN A 26 -28.17 -21.06 7.29
C ASN A 26 -29.65 -20.74 7.54
N THR A 27 -30.52 -21.28 6.71
CA THR A 27 -31.97 -21.04 6.77
C THR A 27 -32.66 -21.65 8.00
N GLU A 28 -32.08 -22.69 8.60
CA GLU A 28 -32.62 -23.37 9.78
C GLU A 28 -32.25 -22.65 11.07
N THR A 29 -31.00 -22.21 11.21
CA THR A 29 -30.49 -21.51 12.42
C THR A 29 -30.70 -20.00 12.33
N GLY A 30 -30.66 -19.43 11.12
CA GLY A 30 -30.68 -17.99 10.88
C GLY A 30 -29.31 -17.33 11.12
N GLU A 31 -28.23 -18.10 11.11
CA GLU A 31 -26.86 -17.64 11.35
C GLU A 31 -26.07 -17.58 10.04
N PHE A 32 -25.08 -16.67 10.00
CA PHE A 32 -24.10 -16.59 8.92
C PHE A 32 -22.88 -17.44 9.26
N VAL A 33 -22.45 -18.24 8.30
CA VAL A 33 -21.31 -19.16 8.41
C VAL A 33 -20.26 -18.75 7.40
N TYR A 34 -19.05 -18.51 7.90
CA TYR A 34 -17.88 -18.18 7.09
C TYR A 34 -17.18 -19.45 6.63
N TYR A 35 -16.84 -19.52 5.35
CA TYR A 35 -16.08 -20.62 4.76
C TYR A 35 -14.88 -20.06 4.00
N SER A 36 -13.69 -20.59 4.30
CA SER A 36 -12.45 -20.30 3.57
C SER A 36 -11.69 -21.60 3.34
N GLU A 37 -11.22 -21.80 2.11
CA GLU A 37 -10.57 -23.04 1.66
C GLU A 37 -9.19 -23.28 2.31
N TYR A 38 -8.61 -22.27 2.99
CA TYR A 38 -7.25 -22.32 3.53
C TYR A 38 -7.15 -22.70 5.02
N TYR A 39 -8.28 -22.86 5.73
CA TYR A 39 -8.31 -23.35 7.11
C TYR A 39 -8.83 -24.78 7.18
N SER A 40 -8.12 -25.72 6.56
CA SER A 40 -8.24 -27.14 6.92
C SER A 40 -7.29 -27.43 8.08
N ASP A 41 -7.60 -26.93 9.28
CA ASP A 41 -6.98 -27.48 10.48
C ASP A 41 -7.59 -28.88 10.71
N ASP A 42 -6.73 -29.87 10.94
CA ASP A 42 -6.99 -31.32 11.02
C ASP A 42 -8.01 -31.76 12.13
N ASP A 43 -8.77 -30.84 12.73
CA ASP A 43 -9.74 -31.09 13.80
C ASP A 43 -11.16 -30.55 13.52
N ILE A 44 -11.44 -30.00 12.33
CA ILE A 44 -12.80 -29.64 11.92
C ILE A 44 -13.29 -30.68 10.91
N ASP A 45 -14.15 -31.59 11.39
CA ASP A 45 -14.92 -32.47 10.51
C ASP A 45 -15.56 -31.58 9.43
N PRO A 46 -15.32 -31.84 8.13
CA PRO A 46 -15.95 -31.06 7.07
C PRO A 46 -17.45 -31.11 7.31
N VAL A 47 -18.03 -29.98 7.71
CA VAL A 47 -19.47 -29.87 7.88
C VAL A 47 -20.06 -30.32 6.55
N GLU A 48 -20.77 -31.44 6.52
CA GLU A 48 -21.52 -31.85 5.34
C GLU A 48 -22.51 -30.71 5.07
N PHE A 49 -22.16 -29.84 4.13
CA PHE A 49 -23.05 -28.79 3.66
C PHE A 49 -24.20 -29.49 2.95
N GLU A 50 -25.31 -29.69 3.67
CA GLU A 50 -26.57 -29.99 3.02
C GLU A 50 -26.95 -28.75 2.19
N GLU A 51 -26.74 -28.84 0.86
CA GLU A 51 -26.93 -27.73 -0.09
C GLU A 51 -28.28 -27.04 0.07
N ASP A 52 -29.32 -27.77 0.50
CA ASP A 52 -30.68 -27.25 0.67
C ASP A 52 -30.85 -26.32 1.89
N LYS A 53 -29.87 -26.25 2.80
CA LYS A 53 -29.97 -25.48 4.06
C LYS A 53 -29.21 -24.17 4.05
N TYR A 54 -28.29 -23.99 3.10
CA TYR A 54 -27.36 -22.86 3.05
C TYR A 54 -27.53 -22.05 1.78
N ILE A 55 -27.64 -20.74 1.94
CA ILE A 55 -27.76 -19.80 0.82
C ILE A 55 -26.52 -18.92 0.81
N SER A 56 -25.74 -18.96 -0.26
CA SER A 56 -24.56 -18.10 -0.39
C SER A 56 -24.95 -16.62 -0.48
N LEU A 57 -24.19 -15.77 0.20
CA LEU A 57 -24.25 -14.34 -0.02
C LEU A 57 -23.62 -14.00 -1.38
N PRO A 58 -24.02 -12.88 -2.03
CA PRO A 58 -23.38 -12.41 -3.25
C PRO A 58 -21.89 -12.16 -3.00
N SER A 59 -21.06 -12.56 -3.97
CA SER A 59 -19.63 -12.29 -3.95
C SER A 59 -19.33 -10.82 -4.28
N GLN A 60 -18.09 -10.39 -4.10
CA GLN A 60 -17.63 -9.06 -4.51
C GLN A 60 -17.91 -8.77 -6.00
N HIS A 61 -17.88 -9.82 -6.84
CA HIS A 61 -18.22 -9.72 -8.27
C HIS A 61 -19.71 -9.53 -8.53
N ASP A 62 -20.57 -10.08 -7.66
CA ASP A 62 -22.04 -9.97 -7.80
C ASP A 62 -22.58 -8.64 -7.27
N ILE A 63 -21.89 -8.03 -6.28
CA ILE A 63 -22.33 -6.80 -5.61
C ILE A 63 -22.21 -5.58 -6.54
N GLY A 64 -21.27 -5.59 -7.50
CA GLY A 64 -21.11 -4.49 -8.44
C GLY A 64 -20.59 -3.19 -7.80
N GLU A 65 -19.60 -3.26 -6.90
CA GLU A 65 -19.05 -2.07 -6.23
C GLU A 65 -18.59 -0.98 -7.22
N TYR A 66 -18.11 -1.37 -8.40
CA TYR A 66 -17.70 -0.42 -9.43
C TYR A 66 -18.86 0.46 -9.89
N ASP A 67 -20.05 -0.13 -10.09
CA ASP A 67 -21.25 0.60 -10.50
C ASP A 67 -21.69 1.58 -9.39
N MET A 68 -21.52 1.19 -8.13
CA MET A 68 -21.77 2.08 -6.98
C MET A 68 -20.82 3.28 -7.00
N MET A 69 -19.54 3.06 -7.34
CA MET A 69 -18.53 4.13 -7.42
C MET A 69 -18.83 5.09 -8.58
N GLU A 70 -19.19 4.57 -9.75
CA GLU A 70 -19.56 5.37 -10.92
C GLU A 70 -20.82 6.20 -10.62
N HIS A 71 -21.85 5.56 -10.08
CA HIS A 71 -23.08 6.24 -9.69
C HIS A 71 -22.84 7.31 -8.61
N PHE A 72 -21.98 7.05 -7.62
CA PHE A 72 -21.60 8.08 -6.65
C PHE A 72 -20.91 9.27 -7.34
N ALA A 73 -19.88 9.01 -8.15
CA ALA A 73 -19.11 10.03 -8.84
C ALA A 73 -20.02 10.94 -9.67
N ASP A 74 -20.92 10.35 -10.48
CA ASP A 74 -21.86 11.06 -11.33
C ASP A 74 -22.81 11.98 -10.56
N ASN A 75 -23.18 11.59 -9.35
CA ASN A 75 -24.10 12.34 -8.50
C ASN A 75 -23.40 13.39 -7.60
N VAL A 76 -22.08 13.51 -7.66
CA VAL A 76 -21.36 14.58 -6.96
C VAL A 76 -21.73 15.94 -7.55
N ARG A 77 -22.24 16.84 -6.68
CA ARG A 77 -22.72 18.18 -7.08
C ARG A 77 -21.63 19.09 -7.59
N ASP A 78 -20.43 19.01 -7.00
CA ASP A 78 -19.29 19.79 -7.43
C ASP A 78 -18.71 19.22 -8.72
N ASN A 79 -18.81 19.98 -9.82
CA ASN A 79 -18.38 19.54 -11.14
C ASN A 79 -16.90 19.16 -11.20
N ARG A 80 -16.03 19.87 -10.47
CA ARG A 80 -14.59 19.60 -10.48
C ARG A 80 -14.28 18.32 -9.70
N LYS A 81 -14.92 18.12 -8.54
CA LYS A 81 -14.77 16.88 -7.76
C LYS A 81 -15.31 15.67 -8.53
N ARG A 82 -16.47 15.82 -9.17
CA ARG A 82 -17.07 14.80 -10.05
C ARG A 82 -16.11 14.38 -11.14
N GLU A 83 -15.57 15.33 -11.91
CA GLU A 83 -14.65 15.02 -13.01
C GLU A 83 -13.39 14.30 -12.54
N LEU A 84 -12.82 14.71 -11.39
CA LEU A 84 -11.68 14.01 -10.79
C LEU A 84 -12.01 12.57 -10.40
N LEU A 85 -13.21 12.32 -9.84
CA LEU A 85 -13.64 10.98 -9.45
C LEU A 85 -13.91 10.10 -10.68
N LEU A 86 -14.54 10.63 -11.73
CA LEU A 86 -14.78 9.89 -12.97
C LEU A 86 -13.47 9.50 -13.67
N VAL A 87 -12.51 10.43 -13.77
CA VAL A 87 -11.18 10.13 -14.32
C VAL A 87 -10.47 9.06 -13.47
N ALA A 88 -10.65 9.09 -12.15
CA ALA A 88 -10.05 8.08 -11.27
C ALA A 88 -10.57 6.66 -11.54
N LEU A 89 -11.79 6.52 -12.07
CA LEU A 89 -12.42 5.24 -12.41
C LEU A 89 -11.93 4.62 -13.72
N GLU A 90 -11.21 5.37 -14.56
CA GLU A 90 -10.74 4.88 -15.85
C GLU A 90 -9.54 3.92 -15.71
N GLY A 91 -9.65 2.71 -16.26
CA GLY A 91 -8.54 1.77 -16.39
C GLY A 91 -8.17 0.95 -15.13
N LYS A 92 -7.12 0.11 -15.23
CA LYS A 92 -6.70 -0.79 -14.14
C LYS A 92 -6.34 -0.02 -12.87
N GLY A 93 -6.77 -0.49 -11.70
CA GLY A 93 -6.52 0.18 -10.41
C GLY A 93 -7.50 1.29 -10.03
N ALA A 94 -8.66 1.35 -10.70
CA ALA A 94 -9.73 2.33 -10.46
C ALA A 94 -10.12 2.46 -8.99
N PHE A 95 -10.30 1.34 -8.29
CA PHE A 95 -10.65 1.31 -6.87
C PHE A 95 -9.68 2.11 -5.98
N ARG A 96 -8.37 1.93 -6.16
CA ARG A 96 -7.36 2.63 -5.36
C ARG A 96 -7.36 4.12 -5.67
N ARG A 97 -7.31 4.48 -6.96
CA ARG A 97 -7.32 5.88 -7.39
C ARG A 97 -8.57 6.62 -6.93
N PHE A 98 -9.73 5.97 -6.99
CA PHE A 98 -10.98 6.55 -6.54
C PHE A 98 -10.94 6.83 -5.04
N LYS A 99 -10.51 5.86 -4.22
CA LYS A 99 -10.31 6.06 -2.77
C LYS A 99 -9.33 7.19 -2.46
N ASP A 100 -8.17 7.22 -3.12
CA ASP A 100 -7.19 8.30 -2.97
C ASP A 100 -7.77 9.66 -3.38
N THR A 101 -8.64 9.68 -4.39
CA THR A 101 -9.28 10.91 -4.88
C THR A 101 -10.34 11.40 -3.91
N LEU A 102 -11.16 10.51 -3.32
CA LEU A 102 -12.12 10.85 -2.27
C LEU A 102 -11.47 11.59 -1.10
N ASP A 103 -10.28 11.14 -0.68
CA ASP A 103 -9.52 11.75 0.40
C ASP A 103 -9.02 13.14 0.01
N ARG A 104 -8.52 13.31 -1.22
CA ARG A 104 -8.06 14.60 -1.74
C ARG A 104 -9.16 15.64 -1.89
N VAL A 105 -10.39 15.19 -2.16
CA VAL A 105 -11.53 16.09 -2.42
C VAL A 105 -12.51 16.18 -1.24
N ASP A 106 -12.18 15.55 -0.10
CA ASP A 106 -12.98 15.55 1.12
C ASP A 106 -14.43 15.07 0.88
N LEU A 107 -14.56 13.88 0.28
CA LEU A 107 -15.85 13.22 0.01
C LEU A 107 -15.93 11.79 0.59
N ARG A 108 -14.99 11.40 1.44
CA ARG A 108 -14.91 10.05 2.00
C ARG A 108 -16.16 9.68 2.81
N GLU A 109 -16.64 10.57 3.68
CA GLU A 109 -17.86 10.29 4.47
C GLU A 109 -19.09 10.15 3.58
N GLU A 110 -19.26 11.03 2.59
CA GLU A 110 -20.39 10.98 1.64
C GLU A 110 -20.39 9.69 0.82
N TRP A 111 -19.20 9.24 0.40
CA TRP A 111 -19.03 7.96 -0.29
C TRP A 111 -19.47 6.78 0.58
N TYR A 112 -19.06 6.72 1.84
CA TYR A 112 -19.46 5.62 2.73
C TYR A 112 -20.97 5.59 2.95
N HIS A 113 -21.61 6.75 3.17
CA HIS A 113 -23.07 6.80 3.27
C HIS A 113 -23.78 6.36 1.98
N HIS A 114 -23.19 6.65 0.82
CA HIS A 114 -23.71 6.18 -0.47
C HIS A 114 -23.58 4.68 -0.59
N ARG A 115 -22.39 4.16 -0.33
CA ARG A 115 -22.03 2.75 -0.40
C ARG A 115 -22.91 1.93 0.55
N ASP A 116 -23.04 2.32 1.82
CA ASP A 116 -23.85 1.58 2.80
C ASP A 116 -25.31 1.45 2.35
N LYS A 117 -25.89 2.50 1.76
CA LYS A 117 -27.23 2.44 1.17
C LYS A 117 -27.33 1.47 0.00
N ALA A 118 -26.31 1.44 -0.84
CA ALA A 118 -26.24 0.51 -1.97
C ALA A 118 -26.14 -0.94 -1.49
N TYR A 119 -25.33 -1.23 -0.46
CA TYR A 119 -25.27 -2.57 0.15
C TYR A 119 -26.59 -3.00 0.80
N ILE A 120 -27.33 -2.09 1.43
CA ILE A 120 -28.67 -2.40 1.94
C ILE A 120 -29.63 -2.77 0.81
N GLU A 121 -29.50 -2.14 -0.37
CA GLU A 121 -30.30 -2.49 -1.53
C GLU A 121 -29.93 -3.88 -2.05
N VAL A 122 -28.64 -4.17 -2.20
CA VAL A 122 -28.16 -5.51 -2.61
C VAL A 122 -28.61 -6.58 -1.62
N ALA A 123 -28.54 -6.31 -0.31
CA ALA A 123 -29.04 -7.19 0.73
C ALA A 123 -30.55 -7.43 0.60
N ARG A 124 -31.33 -6.39 0.25
CA ARG A 124 -32.77 -6.50 0.01
C ARG A 124 -33.06 -7.37 -1.20
N GLU A 125 -32.39 -7.11 -2.32
CA GLU A 125 -32.55 -7.87 -3.55
C GLU A 125 -32.21 -9.34 -3.34
N TRP A 126 -31.12 -9.62 -2.62
CA TRP A 126 -30.74 -10.97 -2.24
C TRP A 126 -31.80 -11.65 -1.35
N CYS A 127 -32.34 -10.95 -0.35
CA CYS A 127 -33.41 -11.51 0.47
C CYS A 127 -34.67 -11.81 -0.35
N VAL A 128 -35.08 -10.91 -1.24
CA VAL A 128 -36.25 -11.09 -2.13
C VAL A 128 -36.03 -12.28 -3.07
N LYS A 129 -34.85 -12.37 -3.70
CA LYS A 129 -34.48 -13.47 -4.62
C LYS A 129 -34.55 -14.83 -3.95
N ASN A 130 -34.21 -14.89 -2.66
CA ASN A 130 -34.15 -16.12 -1.87
C ASN A 130 -35.37 -16.34 -0.97
N GLU A 131 -36.44 -15.55 -1.14
CA GLU A 131 -37.68 -15.63 -0.35
C GLU A 131 -37.47 -15.49 1.18
N ILE A 132 -36.41 -14.77 1.59
CA ILE A 132 -36.07 -14.53 3.00
C ILE A 132 -36.85 -13.31 3.51
N SER A 133 -37.54 -13.46 4.63
CA SER A 133 -38.19 -12.33 5.31
C SER A 133 -37.15 -11.38 5.91
N TYR A 134 -37.32 -10.06 5.74
CA TYR A 134 -36.37 -9.07 6.25
C TYR A 134 -37.04 -7.86 6.91
N LYS A 135 -36.26 -7.11 7.70
CA LYS A 135 -36.63 -5.82 8.31
C LYS A 135 -35.46 -4.85 8.29
N MET A 136 -35.76 -3.59 8.54
CA MET A 136 -34.77 -2.56 8.90
C MET A 136 -34.68 -2.46 10.43
N LYS A 137 -33.50 -2.14 10.96
CA LYS A 137 -33.33 -1.76 12.36
C LYS A 137 -34.05 -0.44 12.62
N LYS A 138 -34.62 -0.24 13.81
CA LYS A 138 -35.23 1.06 14.18
C LYS A 138 -34.13 2.11 14.35
N GLU A 139 -34.40 3.39 14.04
CA GLU A 139 -33.41 4.48 14.20
C GLU A 139 -32.78 4.55 15.61
N SER A 140 -33.52 4.15 16.66
CA SER A 140 -33.01 4.10 18.04
C SER A 140 -32.15 2.87 18.36
N GLU A 141 -32.28 1.81 17.55
CA GLU A 141 -31.50 0.56 17.62
C GLU A 141 -30.33 0.59 16.62
N CYS A 142 -30.38 1.48 15.62
CA CYS A 142 -29.21 2.03 14.95
C CYS A 142 -28.41 2.84 15.96
N ARG A 143 -27.62 2.15 16.80
CA ARG A 143 -26.52 2.82 17.50
C ARG A 143 -25.60 3.42 16.43
N THR A 144 -25.78 4.72 16.19
CA THR A 144 -24.81 5.59 15.48
C THR A 144 -24.42 5.12 14.08
N GLY A 145 -25.40 4.85 13.21
CA GLY A 145 -25.14 4.42 11.83
C GLY A 145 -24.43 3.06 11.77
N ILE A 146 -24.57 2.37 10.64
CA ILE A 146 -23.78 1.18 10.31
C ILE A 146 -22.28 1.48 10.45
N THR A 147 -21.94 2.76 10.35
CA THR A 147 -20.68 3.38 10.70
C THR A 147 -20.18 3.16 12.12
N ALA A 148 -20.92 3.08 13.23
CA ALA A 148 -20.25 3.15 14.55
C ALA A 148 -19.74 1.84 15.15
N ASP A 149 -20.27 0.67 14.80
CA ASP A 149 -19.70 -0.63 15.23
C ASP A 149 -18.76 -1.20 14.16
N ALA A 150 -19.01 -0.93 12.87
CA ALA A 150 -18.01 -1.05 11.84
C ALA A 150 -16.87 -0.04 12.06
N GLN A 151 -17.12 1.20 12.49
CA GLN A 151 -16.07 2.08 13.04
C GLN A 151 -15.57 1.55 14.39
N ARG A 152 -16.32 1.02 15.35
CA ARG A 152 -15.67 0.47 16.57
C ARG A 152 -14.84 -0.80 16.32
N LYS A 153 -14.90 -1.44 15.15
CA LYS A 153 -13.98 -2.53 14.77
C LYS A 153 -12.95 -2.10 13.71
N GLN A 154 -13.30 -1.25 12.76
CA GLN A 154 -12.43 -0.70 11.72
C GLN A 154 -11.70 0.57 12.20
N THR A 155 -12.35 1.39 13.03
CA THR A 155 -11.80 2.49 13.85
C THR A 155 -11.35 2.05 15.24
N ALA A 156 -11.70 0.88 15.81
CA ALA A 156 -10.78 0.36 16.86
C ALA A 156 -9.46 -0.12 16.24
N VAL A 157 -9.46 -0.49 14.96
CA VAL A 157 -8.22 -0.72 14.21
C VAL A 157 -7.60 0.61 13.74
N HIS A 158 -8.38 1.67 13.46
CA HIS A 158 -7.87 2.95 12.92
C HIS A 158 -7.70 4.10 13.95
N GLU A 159 -8.39 4.10 15.09
CA GLU A 159 -8.16 4.95 16.27
C GLU A 159 -7.25 4.27 17.32
N SER A 160 -6.93 2.97 17.18
CA SER A 160 -5.77 2.35 17.85
C SER A 160 -4.58 2.11 16.92
N GLY A 161 -4.50 2.83 15.79
CA GLY A 161 -3.40 2.62 14.86
C GLY A 161 -3.27 3.70 13.80
N ASN A 162 -2.98 4.95 14.19
CA ASN A 162 -2.12 5.75 13.32
C ASN A 162 -0.81 4.96 13.21
N CYS A 163 -0.62 4.17 12.15
CA CYS A 163 0.67 3.51 11.97
C CYS A 163 1.74 4.60 11.95
N MET A 164 2.86 4.38 12.63
CA MET A 164 3.88 5.42 12.82
C MET A 164 4.39 5.96 11.48
N LEU A 165 4.33 5.15 10.42
CA LEU A 165 4.59 5.55 9.04
C LEU A 165 3.61 6.60 8.50
N SER A 166 2.31 6.46 8.74
CA SER A 166 1.32 7.46 8.32
C SER A 166 1.55 8.80 9.00
N LYS A 167 1.88 8.77 10.30
CA LYS A 167 2.26 9.96 11.06
C LYS A 167 3.54 10.61 10.52
N ALA A 168 4.54 9.81 10.17
CA ALA A 168 5.79 10.28 9.57
C ALA A 168 5.55 10.97 8.22
N ILE A 169 4.70 10.40 7.37
CA ILE A 169 4.32 10.98 6.07
C ILE A 169 3.62 12.32 6.26
N GLU A 170 2.70 12.44 7.22
CA GLU A 170 2.01 13.69 7.52
C GLU A 170 3.00 14.78 7.97
N ILE A 171 3.92 14.43 8.87
CA ILE A 171 4.96 15.34 9.37
C ILE A 171 5.83 15.83 8.20
N ALA A 172 6.38 14.92 7.40
CA ALA A 172 7.24 15.28 6.27
C ALA A 172 6.52 16.15 5.23
N SER A 173 5.26 15.82 4.93
CA SER A 173 4.43 16.58 3.97
C SER A 173 4.20 18.02 4.42
N LYS A 174 3.95 18.22 5.73
CA LYS A 174 3.79 19.56 6.31
C LYS A 174 5.12 20.31 6.36
N ALA A 175 6.19 19.62 6.73
CA ALA A 175 7.52 20.21 6.93
C ALA A 175 8.10 20.74 5.61
N HIS A 176 7.95 19.98 4.51
CA HIS A 176 8.41 20.35 3.17
C HIS A 176 7.36 21.09 2.31
N ALA A 177 6.24 21.53 2.91
CA ALA A 177 5.18 22.22 2.18
C ALA A 177 5.69 23.52 1.54
N GLY A 178 5.58 23.61 0.21
CA GLY A 178 6.06 24.77 -0.55
C GLY A 178 7.55 24.76 -0.87
N GLN A 179 8.31 23.76 -0.41
CA GLN A 179 9.70 23.54 -0.81
C GLN A 179 9.76 22.92 -2.21
N VAL A 180 10.70 23.39 -3.02
CA VAL A 180 10.97 22.86 -4.36
C VAL A 180 12.40 22.34 -4.46
N ASP A 181 12.60 21.30 -5.26
CA ASP A 181 13.92 20.79 -5.60
C ASP A 181 14.65 21.69 -6.61
N LYS A 182 15.87 21.30 -6.98
CA LYS A 182 16.70 22.03 -7.97
C LYS A 182 16.09 22.05 -9.38
N GLY A 183 15.16 21.14 -9.67
CA GLY A 183 14.41 21.07 -10.93
C GLY A 183 13.06 21.79 -10.88
N GLY A 184 12.70 22.40 -9.75
CA GLY A 184 11.43 23.10 -9.56
C GLY A 184 10.23 22.22 -9.20
N SER A 185 10.44 20.92 -8.96
CA SER A 185 9.38 19.99 -8.53
C SER A 185 9.20 20.05 -7.00
N PRO A 186 8.01 19.71 -6.46
CA PRO A 186 7.80 19.66 -5.01
C PRO A 186 8.81 18.73 -4.30
N TYR A 187 9.49 19.24 -3.28
CA TYR A 187 10.60 18.53 -2.63
C TYR A 187 10.18 17.21 -1.97
N ILE A 188 8.96 17.16 -1.40
CA ILE A 188 8.38 15.97 -0.76
C ILE A 188 8.44 14.70 -1.62
N LEU A 189 8.50 14.83 -2.95
CA LEU A 189 8.64 13.70 -3.86
C LEU A 189 9.96 12.94 -3.66
N HIS A 190 11.04 13.60 -3.21
CA HIS A 190 12.31 12.94 -2.90
C HIS A 190 12.20 12.01 -1.69
N PRO A 191 11.82 12.46 -0.48
CA PRO A 191 11.64 11.57 0.67
C PRO A 191 10.65 10.42 0.39
N ILE A 192 9.60 10.66 -0.40
CA ILE A 192 8.68 9.60 -0.84
C ILE A 192 9.41 8.53 -1.67
N ARG A 193 10.23 8.91 -2.67
CA ARG A 193 10.98 7.93 -3.48
C ARG A 193 11.99 7.15 -2.64
N VAL A 194 12.70 7.81 -1.71
CA VAL A 194 13.63 7.13 -0.80
C VAL A 194 12.87 6.12 0.07
N MET A 195 11.71 6.51 0.62
CA MET A 195 10.83 5.63 1.40
C MET A 195 10.34 4.42 0.59
N MET A 196 9.93 4.62 -0.68
CA MET A 196 9.45 3.53 -1.53
C MET A 196 10.54 2.51 -1.89
N ASN A 197 11.82 2.87 -1.76
CA ASN A 197 12.97 1.98 -1.96
C ASN A 197 13.45 1.30 -0.65
N CYS A 198 12.72 1.47 0.45
CA CYS A 198 12.98 0.79 1.72
C CYS A 198 11.95 -0.33 1.95
N GLU A 199 12.35 -1.45 2.55
CA GLU A 199 11.47 -2.61 2.76
C GLU A 199 10.76 -2.56 4.13
N SER A 200 11.54 -2.44 5.21
CA SER A 200 11.02 -2.47 6.59
C SER A 200 10.28 -1.18 6.96
N GLU A 201 9.29 -1.29 7.85
CA GLU A 201 8.52 -0.12 8.31
C GLU A 201 9.42 0.92 8.98
N SER A 202 10.38 0.50 9.81
CA SER A 202 11.32 1.42 10.46
C SER A 202 12.20 2.17 9.47
N ALA A 203 12.67 1.51 8.41
CA ALA A 203 13.43 2.15 7.34
C ALA A 203 12.57 3.11 6.52
N LYS A 204 11.31 2.75 6.23
CA LYS A 204 10.35 3.66 5.57
C LYS A 204 10.08 4.92 6.39
N ILE A 205 9.87 4.78 7.70
CA ILE A 205 9.69 5.91 8.62
C ILE A 205 10.94 6.80 8.63
N CYS A 206 12.12 6.21 8.74
CA CYS A 206 13.37 6.98 8.73
C CYS A 206 13.58 7.68 7.38
N ALA A 207 13.31 7.00 6.26
CA ALA A 207 13.45 7.54 4.91
C ALA A 207 12.53 8.73 4.64
N ILE A 208 11.26 8.67 5.06
CA ILE A 208 10.35 9.80 4.83
C ILE A 208 10.69 11.01 5.72
N LEU A 209 11.37 10.79 6.87
CA LEU A 209 11.76 11.83 7.82
C LEU A 209 13.22 12.30 7.69
N HIS A 210 14.04 11.67 6.84
CA HIS A 210 15.51 11.84 6.90
C HIS A 210 15.98 13.29 6.71
N ASP A 211 15.30 14.05 5.85
CA ASP A 211 15.60 15.48 5.62
C ASP A 211 14.76 16.43 6.48
N VAL A 212 13.75 15.93 7.19
CA VAL A 212 12.84 16.78 7.96
C VAL A 212 13.59 17.50 9.07
N ILE A 213 14.52 16.81 9.74
CA ILE A 213 15.32 17.40 10.82
C ILE A 213 16.39 18.36 10.27
N GLU A 214 16.96 18.08 9.08
CA GLU A 214 17.99 18.94 8.48
C GLU A 214 17.42 20.22 7.88
N ASP A 215 16.27 20.14 7.20
CA ASP A 215 15.74 21.23 6.38
C ASP A 215 14.69 22.10 7.09
N THR A 216 14.20 21.68 8.25
CA THR A 216 13.04 22.31 8.90
C THR A 216 13.26 22.60 10.39
N ASN A 217 12.28 23.22 11.05
CA ASN A 217 12.37 23.57 12.48
C ASN A 217 11.96 22.42 13.41
N ILE A 218 11.67 21.23 12.89
CA ILE A 218 11.27 20.07 13.68
C ILE A 218 12.51 19.49 14.37
N THR A 219 12.38 19.17 15.65
CA THR A 219 13.48 18.60 16.45
C THR A 219 13.25 17.12 16.76
N PHE A 220 14.32 16.39 17.12
CA PHE A 220 14.19 15.01 17.61
C PHE A 220 13.27 14.90 18.84
N ASP A 221 13.24 15.91 19.70
CA ASP A 221 12.35 15.93 20.86
C ASP A 221 10.87 16.05 20.48
N ASP A 222 10.57 16.71 19.35
CA ASP A 222 9.21 16.77 18.84
C ASP A 222 8.79 15.41 18.27
N LEU A 223 9.67 14.72 17.56
CA LEU A 223 9.43 13.35 17.13
C LEU A 223 9.25 12.39 18.32
N ARG A 224 10.06 12.51 19.38
CA ARG A 224 9.87 11.73 20.61
C ARG A 224 8.50 11.97 21.25
N LYS A 225 8.07 13.24 21.35
CA LYS A 225 6.71 13.59 21.85
C LYS A 225 5.61 13.02 20.98
N ASP A 226 5.88 12.89 19.68
CA ASP A 226 4.96 12.30 18.71
C ASP A 226 4.91 10.76 18.75
N GLY A 227 5.71 10.11 19.61
CA GLY A 227 5.62 8.67 19.86
C GLY A 227 6.55 7.82 18.98
N PHE A 228 7.50 8.42 18.26
CA PHE A 228 8.53 7.66 17.54
C PHE A 228 9.46 6.96 18.52
N THR A 229 9.75 5.69 18.23
CA THR A 229 10.57 4.82 19.10
C THR A 229 12.03 5.28 19.09
N ASP A 230 12.77 4.93 20.16
CA ASP A 230 14.20 5.26 20.25
C ASP A 230 15.02 4.66 19.10
N GLU A 231 14.59 3.52 18.53
CA GLU A 231 15.20 2.93 17.35
C GLU A 231 15.14 3.87 16.13
N ILE A 232 13.96 4.43 15.85
CA ILE A 232 13.75 5.41 14.77
C ILE A 232 14.57 6.67 15.03
N ILE A 233 14.51 7.19 16.26
CA ILE A 233 15.22 8.41 16.61
C ILE A 233 16.73 8.22 16.48
N THR A 234 17.28 7.09 16.94
CA THR A 234 18.72 6.79 16.81
C THR A 234 19.14 6.68 15.35
N ALA A 235 18.32 6.05 14.50
CA ALA A 235 18.60 5.96 13.07
C ALA A 235 18.55 7.34 12.38
N LEU A 236 17.57 8.18 12.72
CA LEU A 236 17.45 9.55 12.21
C LEU A 236 18.60 10.44 12.69
N GLU A 237 19.05 10.29 13.95
CA GLU A 237 20.23 10.97 14.46
C GLU A 237 21.45 10.60 13.60
N CYS A 238 21.67 9.30 13.31
CA CYS A 238 22.72 8.84 12.39
C CYS A 238 22.60 9.40 10.97
N LEU A 239 21.38 9.61 10.47
CA LEU A 239 21.10 10.14 9.12
C LEU A 239 21.22 11.66 9.02
N THR A 240 21.17 12.38 10.15
CA THR A 240 21.24 13.83 10.21
C THR A 240 22.70 14.28 10.35
N LYS A 241 23.21 15.01 9.36
CA LYS A 241 24.56 15.57 9.35
C LYS A 241 24.65 16.81 10.23
N LEU A 242 25.68 16.89 11.08
CA LEU A 242 25.88 18.06 11.92
C LEU A 242 26.54 19.23 11.14
N ASP A 243 26.25 20.47 11.54
CA ASP A 243 26.66 21.71 10.86
C ASP A 243 28.18 21.82 10.58
N SER A 244 29.01 21.18 11.42
CA SER A 244 30.49 21.19 11.28
C SER A 244 31.11 19.80 11.11
N GLU A 245 30.29 18.77 10.89
CA GLU A 245 30.78 17.41 10.73
C GLU A 245 31.35 17.20 9.33
N HIS A 246 32.55 16.61 9.28
CA HIS A 246 33.13 16.17 8.03
C HIS A 246 32.32 15.00 7.46
N TYR A 247 32.17 14.97 6.14
CA TYR A 247 31.35 13.97 5.49
C TYR A 247 31.78 12.53 5.80
N ASP A 248 33.09 12.28 5.94
CA ASP A 248 33.59 10.93 6.27
C ASP A 248 33.24 10.51 7.70
N ASP A 249 33.18 11.46 8.64
CA ASP A 249 32.73 11.22 10.03
C ASP A 249 31.24 10.93 10.07
N PHE A 250 30.46 11.69 9.29
CA PHE A 250 29.03 11.43 9.09
C PHE A 250 28.78 10.02 8.56
N ILE A 251 29.47 9.61 7.49
CA ILE A 251 29.36 8.23 6.98
C ILE A 251 29.82 7.20 8.01
N SER A 252 30.83 7.52 8.83
CA SER A 252 31.27 6.64 9.92
C SER A 252 30.19 6.42 10.98
N ARG A 253 29.28 7.38 11.16
CA ARG A 253 28.15 7.31 12.08
C ARG A 253 26.94 6.63 11.46
N VAL A 254 26.73 6.80 10.15
CA VAL A 254 25.71 6.03 9.40
C VAL A 254 26.00 4.54 9.49
N ILE A 255 27.25 4.11 9.28
CA ILE A 255 27.60 2.67 9.25
C ILE A 255 27.43 1.92 10.57
N THR A 256 27.20 2.62 11.69
CA THR A 256 26.96 1.98 12.99
C THR A 256 25.50 1.57 13.19
N ASN A 257 24.60 1.94 12.27
CA ASN A 257 23.17 1.64 12.37
C ASN A 257 22.65 1.10 11.02
N GLU A 258 22.11 -0.12 11.04
CA GLU A 258 21.66 -0.82 9.84
C GLU A 258 20.53 -0.08 9.10
N ILE A 259 19.57 0.47 9.83
CA ILE A 259 18.47 1.25 9.23
C ILE A 259 19.03 2.50 8.54
N ALA A 260 19.96 3.21 9.19
CA ALA A 260 20.62 4.37 8.61
C ALA A 260 21.41 4.01 7.35
N CYS A 261 22.10 2.86 7.33
CA CYS A 261 22.77 2.36 6.13
C CYS A 261 21.79 2.19 4.96
N LEU A 262 20.69 1.46 5.18
CA LEU A 262 19.69 1.16 4.15
C LEU A 262 19.07 2.44 3.59
N VAL A 263 18.64 3.35 4.48
CA VAL A 263 18.06 4.64 4.07
C VAL A 263 19.08 5.48 3.33
N LYS A 264 20.34 5.54 3.80
CA LYS A 264 21.36 6.35 3.13
C LYS A 264 21.74 5.81 1.76
N LEU A 265 21.73 4.50 1.56
CA LEU A 265 21.92 3.90 0.24
C LEU A 265 20.78 4.29 -0.72
N ALA A 266 19.53 4.23 -0.26
CA ALA A 266 18.38 4.64 -1.05
C ALA A 266 18.41 6.15 -1.39
N ASP A 267 18.79 7.00 -0.44
CA ASP A 267 18.98 8.44 -0.64
C ASP A 267 20.09 8.72 -1.67
N LEU A 268 21.27 8.10 -1.50
CA LEU A 268 22.37 8.25 -2.45
C LEU A 268 21.99 7.78 -3.86
N ALA A 269 21.22 6.69 -3.98
CA ALA A 269 20.71 6.21 -5.26
C ALA A 269 19.77 7.23 -5.92
N ASP A 270 18.81 7.81 -5.18
CA ASP A 270 17.92 8.86 -5.69
C ASP A 270 18.70 10.12 -6.10
N ASN A 271 19.75 10.45 -5.35
CA ASN A 271 20.61 11.61 -5.58
C ASN A 271 21.62 11.44 -6.75
N MET A 272 21.95 10.20 -7.10
CA MET A 272 22.84 9.87 -8.23
C MET A 272 22.08 9.73 -9.56
N ASP A 273 20.75 9.76 -9.56
CA ASP A 273 19.93 9.71 -10.77
C ASP A 273 20.07 11.00 -11.62
N LEU A 274 20.98 10.95 -12.58
CA LEU A 274 21.31 12.04 -13.49
C LEU A 274 20.22 12.37 -14.51
N THR A 275 19.22 11.48 -14.71
CA THR A 275 18.14 11.71 -15.68
C THR A 275 17.30 12.94 -15.34
N ARG A 276 17.44 13.44 -14.09
CA ARG A 276 16.72 14.58 -13.53
C ARG A 276 17.44 15.92 -13.70
N ILE A 277 18.69 15.91 -14.16
CA ILE A 277 19.49 17.13 -14.36
C ILE A 277 19.57 17.43 -15.86
N GLN A 278 18.93 18.51 -16.32
CA GLN A 278 18.92 18.89 -17.73
C GLN A 278 20.32 19.15 -18.32
N ASN A 279 21.27 19.65 -17.51
CA ASN A 279 22.65 19.95 -17.93
C ASN A 279 23.65 19.61 -16.82
N PRO A 280 24.14 18.36 -16.72
CA PRO A 280 25.11 17.95 -15.72
C PRO A 280 26.42 18.74 -15.82
N SER A 281 27.01 19.09 -14.68
CA SER A 281 28.28 19.84 -14.62
C SER A 281 29.42 18.99 -14.05
N ALA A 282 30.67 19.44 -14.20
CA ALA A 282 31.83 18.81 -13.56
C ALA A 282 31.71 18.75 -12.01
N LYS A 283 30.89 19.62 -11.40
CA LYS A 283 30.57 19.53 -9.96
C LYS A 283 29.64 18.35 -9.65
N ASP A 284 28.75 17.99 -10.56
CA ASP A 284 27.83 16.85 -10.42
C ASP A 284 28.58 15.52 -10.56
N GLU A 285 29.52 15.43 -11.50
CA GLU A 285 30.41 14.28 -11.65
C GLU A 285 31.25 14.04 -10.39
N GLY A 286 31.85 15.10 -9.82
CA GLY A 286 32.60 15.01 -8.56
C GLY A 286 31.74 14.58 -7.37
N ARG A 287 30.48 15.01 -7.33
CA ARG A 287 29.50 14.61 -6.32
C ARG A 287 29.10 13.14 -6.46
N ILE A 288 28.85 12.66 -7.67
CA ILE A 288 28.51 11.25 -7.92
C ILE A 288 29.65 10.33 -7.51
N LYS A 289 30.90 10.69 -7.85
CA LYS A 289 32.05 9.90 -7.43
C LYS A 289 32.16 9.82 -5.90
N LYS A 290 31.91 10.93 -5.21
CA LYS A 290 31.89 10.98 -3.74
C LYS A 290 30.75 10.13 -3.15
N TYR A 291 29.57 10.17 -3.76
CA TYR A 291 28.42 9.36 -3.34
C TYR A 291 28.64 7.87 -3.60
N GLY A 292 29.23 7.49 -4.72
CA GLY A 292 29.61 6.11 -5.00
C GLY A 292 30.61 5.54 -3.98
N GLN A 293 31.60 6.35 -3.56
CA GLN A 293 32.54 5.95 -2.50
C GLN A 293 31.85 5.75 -1.14
N ALA A 294 30.88 6.62 -0.81
CA ALA A 294 30.09 6.48 0.39
C ALA A 294 29.19 5.23 0.35
N ALA A 295 28.53 4.98 -0.77
CA ALA A 295 27.68 3.81 -0.98
C ALA A 295 28.47 2.50 -0.87
N ASP A 296 29.65 2.41 -1.49
CA ASP A 296 30.55 1.25 -1.36
C ASP A 296 30.95 1.00 0.10
N ARG A 297 31.30 2.06 0.84
CA ARG A 297 31.66 1.97 2.25
C ARG A 297 30.49 1.51 3.12
N ILE A 298 29.29 2.04 2.88
CA ILE A 298 28.07 1.66 3.61
C ILE A 298 27.68 0.21 3.31
N SER A 299 27.69 -0.18 2.03
CA SER A 299 27.33 -1.53 1.61
C SER A 299 28.22 -2.60 2.24
N LYS A 300 29.52 -2.33 2.39
CA LYS A 300 30.47 -3.25 3.04
C LYS A 300 30.27 -3.40 4.55
N ALA A 301 29.60 -2.43 5.19
CA ALA A 301 29.31 -2.48 6.61
C ALA A 301 28.02 -3.28 6.93
N LEU A 302 27.19 -3.57 5.91
CA LEU A 302 25.99 -4.39 6.08
C LEU A 302 26.36 -5.89 6.19
N PRO A 303 25.63 -6.66 7.01
CA PRO A 303 25.96 -8.07 7.32
C PRO A 303 25.87 -9.02 6.11
N TYR A 304 25.29 -8.57 4.99
CA TYR A 304 25.15 -9.33 3.75
C TYR A 304 26.40 -9.26 2.83
N ALA A 305 27.46 -8.55 3.23
CA ALA A 305 28.61 -8.29 2.35
C ALA A 305 29.55 -9.49 2.09
N ASP A 306 29.42 -10.59 2.83
CA ASP A 306 30.35 -11.72 2.73
C ASP A 306 29.91 -12.85 1.77
N GLU A 307 28.68 -12.84 1.26
CA GLU A 307 28.20 -13.82 0.27
C GLU A 307 27.36 -13.16 -0.84
N ILE A 308 28.01 -12.45 -1.76
CA ILE A 308 27.42 -12.12 -3.06
C ILE A 308 27.93 -13.17 -4.05
N PRO A 309 27.13 -14.16 -4.50
CA PRO A 309 27.56 -15.07 -5.55
C PRO A 309 27.73 -14.27 -6.85
N ASP A 310 28.89 -14.45 -7.46
CA ASP A 310 29.37 -13.95 -8.75
C ASP A 310 28.29 -13.37 -9.70
N CYS A 311 28.39 -12.06 -9.98
CA CYS A 311 27.36 -11.29 -10.68
C CYS A 311 27.37 -11.53 -12.20
N ARG A 312 26.20 -11.57 -12.85
CA ARG A 312 26.06 -11.40 -14.33
C ARG A 312 25.02 -10.33 -14.67
N LEU A 313 25.30 -9.56 -15.71
CA LEU A 313 24.45 -8.48 -16.23
C LEU A 313 23.61 -8.96 -17.41
N THR A 314 22.34 -8.53 -17.47
CA THR A 314 21.52 -8.70 -18.67
C THR A 314 20.55 -7.53 -18.91
N GLU A 315 20.39 -7.13 -20.18
CA GLU A 315 19.67 -5.94 -20.64
C GLU A 315 18.28 -6.29 -21.23
N ILE A 316 17.29 -5.43 -21.01
CA ILE A 316 15.89 -5.59 -21.47
C ILE A 316 15.59 -4.49 -22.49
N SER A 317 15.15 -4.89 -23.69
CA SER A 317 15.34 -4.19 -24.98
C SER A 317 16.77 -4.26 -25.55
N GLY A 318 17.46 -5.34 -25.16
CA GLY A 318 18.50 -6.07 -25.88
C GLY A 318 18.17 -7.56 -25.79
N VAL A 319 18.91 -8.42 -26.48
CA VAL A 319 18.79 -9.88 -26.32
C VAL A 319 19.40 -10.26 -24.96
N VAL A 320 18.70 -11.09 -24.18
CA VAL A 320 19.18 -11.55 -22.89
C VAL A 320 19.97 -12.85 -23.06
N GLU A 321 21.29 -12.79 -22.91
CA GLU A 321 22.15 -13.99 -22.95
C GLU A 321 22.19 -14.66 -21.57
N THR A 322 21.56 -15.83 -21.45
CA THR A 322 21.51 -16.62 -20.21
C THR A 322 22.72 -17.55 -20.11
N TYR A 323 23.04 -18.04 -18.90
CA TYR A 323 24.06 -19.10 -18.77
C TYR A 323 23.45 -20.43 -19.19
N SER A 324 24.24 -21.30 -19.86
CA SER A 324 23.78 -22.60 -20.38
C SER A 324 23.26 -23.57 -19.31
N ASN A 325 23.49 -23.29 -18.02
CA ASN A 325 22.99 -24.06 -16.89
C ASN A 325 21.70 -23.49 -16.27
N ILE A 326 21.20 -22.35 -16.74
CA ILE A 326 19.93 -21.76 -16.33
C ILE A 326 18.90 -22.14 -17.38
N SER A 327 17.88 -22.91 -16.98
CA SER A 327 16.81 -23.28 -17.90
C SER A 327 15.93 -22.07 -18.22
N SER A 328 15.23 -22.12 -19.36
CA SER A 328 14.31 -21.07 -19.76
C SER A 328 13.26 -20.79 -18.68
N ASP A 329 12.77 -21.82 -17.98
CA ASP A 329 11.80 -21.68 -16.88
C ASP A 329 12.38 -20.95 -15.66
N GLN A 330 13.63 -21.25 -15.28
CA GLN A 330 14.31 -20.56 -14.16
C GLN A 330 14.55 -19.09 -14.46
N PHE A 331 14.87 -18.78 -15.72
CA PHE A 331 15.01 -17.41 -16.17
C PHE A 331 13.66 -16.66 -16.11
N CYS A 332 12.57 -17.29 -16.55
CA CYS A 332 11.23 -16.70 -16.52
C CYS A 332 10.81 -16.32 -15.09
N ASP A 333 11.02 -17.22 -14.13
CA ASP A 333 10.67 -16.99 -12.73
C ASP A 333 11.46 -15.82 -12.12
N MET A 334 12.77 -15.75 -12.41
CA MET A 334 13.61 -14.65 -11.93
C MET A 334 13.21 -13.31 -12.54
N PHE A 335 12.86 -13.32 -13.82
CA PHE A 335 12.43 -12.13 -14.54
C PHE A 335 11.07 -11.62 -14.06
N ILE A 336 10.10 -12.50 -13.84
CA ILE A 336 8.77 -12.15 -13.34
C ILE A 336 8.88 -11.51 -11.96
N ARG A 337 9.65 -12.11 -11.04
CA ARG A 337 9.88 -11.55 -9.70
C ARG A 337 10.54 -10.18 -9.72
N PHE A 338 11.47 -9.97 -10.65
CA PHE A 338 12.13 -8.67 -10.85
C PHE A 338 11.17 -7.60 -11.36
N ILE A 339 10.26 -7.94 -12.27
CA ILE A 339 9.27 -7.00 -12.83
C ILE A 339 8.18 -6.69 -11.79
N GLU A 340 7.74 -7.69 -11.04
CA GLU A 340 6.73 -7.55 -9.98
C GLU A 340 7.27 -6.76 -8.77
N SER A 341 8.55 -6.93 -8.40
CA SER A 341 9.18 -6.16 -7.33
C SER A 341 9.33 -4.67 -7.64
N HIS A 342 9.20 -4.29 -8.92
CA HIS A 342 9.19 -2.90 -9.39
C HIS A 342 7.77 -2.40 -9.74
N GLY A 343 6.73 -3.17 -9.39
CA GLY A 343 5.33 -2.80 -9.56
C GLY A 343 4.84 -2.82 -11.01
N TRP A 344 5.54 -3.52 -11.90
CA TRP A 344 5.17 -3.70 -13.29
C TRP A 344 4.49 -5.06 -13.49
N PHE A 345 3.58 -5.16 -14.46
CA PHE A 345 2.87 -6.41 -14.76
C PHE A 345 3.33 -6.97 -16.11
N PHE A 346 3.80 -8.22 -16.10
CA PHE A 346 4.22 -8.93 -17.30
C PHE A 346 3.08 -9.81 -17.83
N GLY A 347 2.56 -9.49 -19.02
CA GLY A 347 1.39 -10.16 -19.62
C GLY A 347 1.65 -10.84 -20.97
N GLY A 348 2.91 -11.14 -21.30
CA GLY A 348 3.30 -11.78 -22.57
C GLY A 348 3.99 -13.12 -22.34
N GLY A 349 4.04 -13.98 -23.36
CA GLY A 349 4.81 -15.23 -23.31
C GLY A 349 6.28 -15.02 -23.71
N PHE A 350 7.18 -15.84 -23.16
CA PHE A 350 8.57 -15.90 -23.60
C PHE A 350 8.67 -16.82 -24.84
N LYS A 351 9.43 -16.41 -25.86
CA LYS A 351 9.70 -17.24 -27.04
C LYS A 351 11.20 -17.47 -27.15
N ASP A 352 11.59 -18.74 -27.14
CA ASP A 352 12.98 -19.12 -27.40
C ASP A 352 13.29 -18.92 -28.89
N ILE A 353 14.35 -18.17 -29.18
CA ILE A 353 14.76 -17.80 -30.55
C ILE A 353 16.04 -18.52 -30.98
N THR A 354 16.52 -19.46 -30.16
CA THR A 354 17.77 -20.20 -30.43
C THR A 354 17.65 -21.24 -31.56
N ASP A 355 16.44 -21.56 -32.03
CA ASP A 355 16.20 -22.58 -33.08
C ASP A 355 15.64 -22.05 -34.42
N GLU A 356 15.57 -20.73 -34.67
CA GLU A 356 15.04 -20.17 -35.93
C GLU A 356 16.12 -19.74 -36.96
N ASN A 357 17.26 -20.43 -37.03
CA ASN A 357 18.19 -20.34 -38.17
C ASN A 357 18.55 -21.69 -38.78
#